data_AF-A0A6J4XR40-F1
#
_entry.id   AF-A0A6J4XR40-F1
#
_cell.length_a   1.000
_cell.length_b   1.000
_cell.length_c   1.000
_cell.angle_alpha   90.00
_cell.angle_beta   90.00
_cell.angle_gamma   90.00
#
_symmetry.space_group_name_H-M   'P 1'
#
loop_
_entity.id
_entity.type
_entity.pdbx_description
1 polymer ?
#
loop_
_entity_poly.entity_id
_entity_poly.type
_entity_poly.pdbx_seq_one_letter_code
_entity_poly.pdbx_strand_id
1 'polypeptide(L)'
;PQENQKRPLEFRLTEGGGQGGTASCCIARLGGRVAYVGKLGDDEEGRYCLKRLQDFGVAPDFVEIVQGGHTPVAYVFITAGSGAR
;
A
#
# COMPACT_ATOMS: atom_id res chain seq x y z
N PRO A 1 6.32 20.00 10.63
CA PRO A 1 6.17 20.69 11.93
C PRO A 1 7.56 21.01 12.49
N GLN A 2 7.70 22.02 13.35
CA GLN A 2 8.95 22.16 14.11
C GLN A 2 9.14 20.93 15.02
N GLU A 3 10.40 20.63 15.34
CA GLU A 3 10.74 19.57 16.29
C GLU A 3 9.99 19.76 17.63
N ASN A 4 9.60 18.66 18.26
CA ASN A 4 8.91 18.64 19.56
C ASN A 4 7.54 19.35 19.59
N GLN A 5 6.86 19.52 18.45
CA GLN A 5 5.47 20.00 18.39
C GLN A 5 4.49 18.91 18.00
N LYS A 6 3.33 18.90 18.69
CA LYS A 6 2.16 18.13 18.25
C LYS A 6 1.31 19.02 17.35
N ARG A 7 0.94 18.53 16.17
CA ARG A 7 -0.02 19.20 15.29
C ARG A 7 -1.09 18.21 14.83
N PRO A 8 -2.33 18.65 14.67
CA PRO A 8 -3.38 17.79 14.13
C PRO A 8 -3.06 17.41 12.68
N LEU A 9 -3.40 16.18 12.32
CA LEU A 9 -3.51 15.77 10.91
C LEU A 9 -4.82 16.35 10.38
N GLU A 10 -4.74 17.16 9.33
CA GLU A 10 -5.94 17.73 8.68
C GLU A 10 -6.72 16.65 7.92
N PHE A 11 -5.99 15.71 7.31
CA PHE A 11 -6.53 14.63 6.50
C PHE A 11 -5.63 13.40 6.57
N ARG A 12 -6.23 12.21 6.46
CA ARG A 12 -5.52 10.94 6.34
C ARG A 12 -6.09 10.13 5.18
N LEU A 13 -5.19 9.63 4.34
CA LEU A 13 -5.48 8.65 3.29
C LEU A 13 -4.61 7.42 3.51
N THR A 14 -5.20 6.24 3.35
CA THR A 14 -4.49 4.96 3.31
C THR A 14 -4.66 4.39 1.91
N GLU A 15 -3.58 3.89 1.33
CA GLU A 15 -3.59 3.22 0.03
C GLU A 15 -2.46 2.18 -0.04
N GLY A 16 -2.62 1.19 -0.92
CA GLY A 16 -1.59 0.21 -1.22
C GLY A 16 -0.38 0.88 -1.89
N GLY A 17 0.78 0.24 -1.77
CA GLY A 17 2.02 0.78 -2.32
C GLY A 17 3.04 -0.30 -2.64
N GLY A 18 4.30 0.09 -2.56
CA GLY A 18 5.43 -0.75 -2.99
C GLY A 18 5.59 -0.75 -4.51
N GLN A 19 6.83 -0.68 -4.99
CA GLN A 19 7.12 -0.58 -6.42
C GLN A 19 6.50 -1.73 -7.21
N GLY A 20 6.60 -2.96 -6.70
CA GLY A 20 6.02 -4.15 -7.31
C GLY A 20 4.48 -4.11 -7.35
N GLY A 21 3.84 -3.85 -6.21
CA GLY A 21 2.36 -3.78 -6.13
C GLY A 21 1.78 -2.71 -7.04
N THR A 22 2.35 -1.49 -7.01
CA THR A 22 1.93 -0.39 -7.87
C THR A 22 2.12 -0.72 -9.36
N ALA A 23 3.26 -1.31 -9.74
CA ALA A 23 3.51 -1.70 -11.12
C ALA A 23 2.53 -2.78 -11.60
N SER A 24 2.24 -3.79 -10.77
CA SER A 24 1.26 -4.83 -11.08
C SER A 24 -0.14 -4.23 -11.30
N CYS A 25 -0.61 -3.36 -10.42
CA CYS A 25 -1.91 -2.69 -10.59
C CYS A 25 -1.97 -1.84 -11.87
N CYS A 26 -0.87 -1.16 -12.22
CA CYS A 26 -0.77 -0.39 -13.46
C CYS A 26 -0.89 -1.28 -14.71
N ILE A 27 -0.13 -2.39 -14.76
CA ILE A 27 -0.17 -3.36 -15.86
C ILE A 27 -1.59 -3.91 -16.04
N ALA A 28 -2.23 -4.32 -14.95
CA ALA A 28 -3.60 -4.85 -14.98
C ALA A 28 -4.59 -3.81 -15.51
N ARG A 29 -4.48 -2.56 -15.04
CA ARG A 29 -5.35 -1.44 -15.48
C ARG A 29 -5.18 -1.10 -16.97
N LEU A 30 -4.00 -1.35 -17.54
CA LEU A 30 -3.74 -1.16 -18.97
C LEU A 30 -4.17 -2.38 -19.83
N GLY A 31 -4.84 -3.38 -19.24
CA GLY A 31 -5.34 -4.57 -19.93
C GLY A 31 -4.36 -5.74 -19.99
N GLY A 32 -3.22 -5.65 -19.30
CA GLY A 32 -2.25 -6.73 -19.19
C GLY A 32 -2.71 -7.83 -18.22
N ARG A 33 -2.16 -9.04 -18.40
CA ARG A 33 -2.26 -10.12 -17.40
C ARG A 33 -1.01 -10.11 -16.52
N VAL A 34 -1.19 -10.05 -15.21
CA VAL A 34 -0.10 -9.90 -14.25
C VAL A 34 -0.43 -10.59 -12.93
N ALA A 35 0.60 -11.17 -12.32
CA ALA A 35 0.54 -11.69 -10.96
C ALA A 35 1.53 -10.91 -10.08
N TYR A 36 1.23 -10.81 -8.79
CA TYR A 36 2.14 -10.26 -7.80
C TYR A 36 2.72 -11.39 -6.95
N VAL A 37 4.05 -11.41 -6.80
CA VAL A 37 4.77 -12.38 -5.97
C VAL A 37 5.34 -11.64 -4.78
N GLY A 38 4.95 -12.02 -3.57
CA GLY A 38 5.41 -11.33 -2.37
C GLY A 38 4.80 -11.90 -1.09
N LYS A 39 5.13 -11.26 0.03
CA LYS A 39 4.63 -11.64 1.35
C LYS A 39 3.82 -10.50 1.95
N LEU A 40 2.72 -10.84 2.61
CA LEU A 40 1.93 -9.93 3.42
C LEU A 40 1.74 -10.55 4.81
N GLY A 41 1.53 -9.72 5.82
CA GLY A 41 1.10 -10.17 7.13
C GLY A 41 -0.36 -10.65 7.11
N ASP A 42 -0.75 -11.36 8.15
CA ASP A 42 -2.15 -11.69 8.46
C ASP A 42 -2.87 -10.57 9.23
N ASP A 43 -2.35 -9.34 9.14
CA ASP A 43 -2.90 -8.12 9.73
C ASP A 43 -3.91 -7.42 8.80
N GLU A 44 -4.50 -6.33 9.28
CA GLU A 44 -5.48 -5.55 8.52
C GLU A 44 -4.88 -4.92 7.26
N GLU A 45 -3.63 -4.45 7.35
CA GLU A 45 -2.90 -3.84 6.23
C GLU A 45 -2.58 -4.87 5.13
N GLY A 46 -2.28 -6.11 5.52
CA GLY A 46 -2.09 -7.22 4.59
C GLY A 46 -3.38 -7.58 3.87
N ARG A 47 -4.49 -7.70 4.61
CA ARG A 47 -5.83 -7.89 4.02
C ARG A 47 -6.20 -6.76 3.07
N TYR A 48 -5.90 -5.51 3.44
CA TYR A 48 -6.14 -4.34 2.60
C TYR A 48 -5.32 -4.40 1.31
N CYS A 49 -4.01 -4.63 1.40
CA CYS A 49 -3.12 -4.75 0.23
C CYS A 49 -3.57 -5.88 -0.71
N LEU A 50 -3.90 -7.05 -0.17
CA LEU A 50 -4.37 -8.19 -0.95
C LEU A 50 -5.66 -7.86 -1.70
N LYS A 51 -6.62 -7.24 -1.02
CA LYS A 51 -7.87 -6.79 -1.63
C LYS A 51 -7.61 -5.76 -2.73
N ARG A 52 -6.71 -4.80 -2.52
CA ARG A 52 -6.39 -3.80 -3.54
C ARG A 52 -5.81 -4.44 -4.80
N LEU A 53 -4.88 -5.40 -4.67
CA LEU A 53 -4.36 -6.15 -5.81
C LEU A 53 -5.50 -6.82 -6.61
N GLN A 54 -6.41 -7.50 -5.92
CA GLN A 54 -7.57 -8.16 -6.53
C GLN A 54 -8.52 -7.14 -7.21
N ASP A 55 -8.77 -6.00 -6.59
CA ASP A 55 -9.64 -4.95 -7.14
C ASP A 55 -9.11 -4.36 -8.46
N PHE A 56 -7.79 -4.37 -8.67
CA PHE A 56 -7.16 -3.98 -9.94
C PHE A 56 -7.09 -5.12 -10.97
N GLY A 57 -7.49 -6.34 -10.61
CA GLY A 57 -7.39 -7.53 -11.47
C GLY A 57 -6.00 -8.18 -11.47
N VAL A 58 -5.17 -7.92 -10.45
CA VAL A 58 -3.89 -8.61 -10.28
C VAL A 58 -4.13 -9.98 -9.65
N ALA A 59 -3.54 -11.02 -10.24
CA ALA A 59 -3.64 -12.38 -9.74
C ALA A 59 -2.86 -12.54 -8.42
N PRO A 60 -3.52 -12.94 -7.31
CA PRO A 60 -2.90 -13.01 -5.98
C PRO A 60 -2.29 -14.37 -5.65
N ASP A 61 -2.26 -15.32 -6.60
CA ASP A 61 -1.91 -16.73 -6.40
C ASP A 61 -0.52 -16.97 -5.77
N PHE A 62 0.37 -15.99 -5.89
CA PHE A 62 1.75 -16.06 -5.39
C PHE A 62 2.01 -15.12 -4.22
N VAL A 63 0.96 -14.68 -3.53
CA VAL A 63 1.06 -13.93 -2.27
C VAL A 63 1.05 -14.91 -1.11
N GLU A 64 2.15 -14.95 -0.37
CA GLU A 64 2.24 -15.71 0.89
C GLU A 64 1.72 -14.84 2.04
N ILE A 65 0.74 -15.36 2.79
CA ILE A 65 0.28 -14.74 4.03
C ILE A 65 1.09 -15.32 5.19
N VAL A 66 1.91 -14.48 5.81
CA VAL A 66 2.78 -14.85 6.94
C VAL A 66 1.98 -14.77 8.23
N GLN A 67 1.74 -15.91 8.88
CA GLN A 67 1.03 -15.99 10.16
C GLN A 67 1.79 -15.26 11.27
N GLY A 68 1.12 -14.37 11.99
CA GLY A 68 1.74 -13.47 12.97
C GLY A 68 2.69 -12.44 12.34
N GLY A 69 2.67 -12.29 11.01
CA GLY A 69 3.49 -11.35 10.28
C GLY A 69 2.88 -9.95 10.25
N HIS A 70 3.73 -8.94 10.15
CA HIS A 70 3.31 -7.55 9.98
C HIS A 70 3.59 -7.07 8.56
N THR A 71 2.57 -6.50 7.91
CA THR A 71 2.70 -5.93 6.57
C THR A 71 3.52 -4.63 6.63
N PRO A 72 4.51 -4.44 5.75
CA PRO A 72 5.26 -3.20 5.71
C PRO A 72 4.37 -1.98 5.40
N VAL A 73 4.44 -0.96 6.24
CA VAL A 73 3.71 0.31 6.08
C VAL A 73 4.69 1.46 6.00
N ALA A 74 4.44 2.39 5.08
CA ALA A 74 5.15 3.66 5.00
C ALA A 74 4.19 4.81 5.37
N TYR A 75 4.66 5.71 6.22
CA TYR A 75 3.95 6.95 6.55
C TYR A 75 4.59 8.10 5.79
N VAL A 76 3.80 8.80 4.98
CA VAL A 76 4.25 9.96 4.20
C VAL A 76 3.46 11.18 4.68
N PHE A 77 4.15 12.15 5.25
CA PHE A 77 3.53 13.37 5.76
C PHE A 77 3.61 14.47 4.71
N ILE A 78 2.46 14.93 4.22
CA ILE A 78 2.41 16.00 3.22
C ILE A 78 2.08 17.33 3.89
N THR A 79 2.90 18.35 3.62
CA THR A 79 2.60 19.73 4.02
C THR A 79 1.57 20.31 3.06
N ALA A 80 0.34 20.56 3.54
CA ALA A 80 -0.79 20.95 2.69
C ALA A 80 -0.52 22.17 1.80
N GLY A 81 0.13 23.21 2.34
CA GLY A 81 0.39 24.45 1.59
C GLY A 81 1.48 24.35 0.52
N SER A 82 2.39 23.38 0.62
CA SER A 82 3.55 23.28 -0.29
C SER A 82 3.63 21.96 -1.07
N GLY A 83 2.90 20.92 -0.65
CA GLY A 83 3.00 19.57 -1.21
C GLY A 83 4.30 18.83 -0.85
N ALA A 84 5.16 19.41 0.01
CA ALA A 84 6.40 18.75 0.44
C ALA A 84 6.12 17.51 1.30
N ARG A 85 6.95 16.48 1.15
CA ARG A 85 6.89 15.19 1.86
C ARG A 85 8.09 14.99 2.78
#